data_AF-A0A522FBC0-F1
#
_entry.id   AF-A0A522FBC0-F1
#
_cell.length_a   1.000
_cell.length_b   1.000
_cell.length_c   1.000
_cell.angle_alpha   90.00
_cell.angle_beta   90.00
_cell.angle_gamma   90.00
#
_symmetry.space_group_name_H-M   'P 1'
#
loop_
_entity.id
_entity.type
_entity.pdbx_description
1 polymer ?
#
loop_
_entity_poly.entity_id
_entity_poly.type
_entity_poly.pdbx_seq_one_letter_code
_entity_poly.pdbx_strand_id
1 'polypeptide(L)'
;MRHIILYLIIIAAFSAGVASGQTSVNITPQVLEKLFRRLLTNYEDSDRLRINDSINSLVENYVKSDTVFNCSFKNLHYLGQITSPDSLLKIVTWNLVLGSGQSSYFCYLIRKEETGNRNRIYRLSTVYSEAQVLTDTTYNGHNWYGALYYDVKPYQFENRRFWILLGIDYGNPFITRKIIDVLSFTKQDSIIFGKKWFDSGDKKKFRDVFEYASNGMMSLRFSSDSSIVFDHLVPFSPDLKDDRQYYGPDFSYDSYFYKDGIWKLKINVDARNKE
;
A
#
# COMPACT_ATOMS: atom_id res chain seq x y z
N MET A 1 -59.01 13.89 -69.31
CA MET A 1 -58.35 12.80 -68.54
C MET A 1 -57.77 13.42 -67.27
N ARG A 2 -58.30 12.99 -66.12
CA ARG A 2 -58.00 13.46 -64.75
C ARG A 2 -56.80 12.71 -64.19
N HIS A 3 -55.75 13.38 -63.72
CA HIS A 3 -54.74 12.82 -62.80
C HIS A 3 -54.20 13.98 -61.94
N ILE A 4 -54.82 14.29 -60.79
CA ILE A 4 -54.43 13.89 -59.41
C ILE A 4 -52.97 14.25 -59.08
N ILE A 5 -52.80 15.39 -58.39
CA ILE A 5 -51.55 15.81 -57.73
C ILE A 5 -51.56 15.19 -56.32
N LEU A 6 -50.61 14.31 -56.05
CA LEU A 6 -50.44 13.62 -54.78
C LEU A 6 -49.53 14.47 -53.86
N TYR A 7 -50.08 14.98 -52.76
CA TYR A 7 -49.30 15.63 -51.69
C TYR A 7 -48.62 14.55 -50.84
N LEU A 8 -47.29 14.58 -50.76
CA LEU A 8 -46.50 13.68 -49.93
C LEU A 8 -46.28 14.35 -48.56
N ILE A 9 -46.97 13.86 -47.53
CA ILE A 9 -46.84 14.31 -46.14
C ILE A 9 -45.63 13.59 -45.53
N ILE A 10 -44.57 14.34 -45.19
CA ILE A 10 -43.41 13.81 -44.48
C ILE A 10 -43.71 13.92 -42.98
N ILE A 11 -44.05 12.80 -42.35
CA ILE A 11 -44.14 12.68 -40.89
C ILE A 11 -42.72 12.45 -40.37
N ALA A 12 -42.10 13.49 -39.82
CA ALA A 12 -40.87 13.37 -39.05
C ALA A 12 -41.21 12.80 -37.66
N ALA A 13 -41.00 11.50 -37.49
CA ALA A 13 -41.04 10.87 -36.17
C ALA A 13 -39.80 11.31 -35.37
N PHE A 14 -39.98 12.28 -34.48
CA PHE A 14 -38.98 12.69 -33.51
C PHE A 14 -38.93 11.63 -32.40
N SER A 15 -38.10 10.61 -32.55
CA SER A 15 -37.77 9.69 -31.47
C SER A 15 -36.93 10.46 -30.44
N ALA A 16 -37.58 10.93 -29.37
CA ALA A 16 -36.90 11.39 -28.17
C ALA A 16 -36.18 10.18 -27.55
N GLY A 17 -34.91 9.99 -27.91
CA GLY A 17 -34.03 9.07 -27.21
C GLY A 17 -33.89 9.54 -25.77
N VAL A 18 -34.53 8.82 -24.85
CA VAL A 18 -34.26 8.97 -23.41
C VAL A 18 -32.85 8.41 -23.19
N ALA A 19 -31.87 9.30 -23.22
CA ALA A 19 -30.53 8.99 -22.76
C ALA A 19 -30.61 8.78 -21.24
N SER A 20 -30.62 7.52 -20.82
CA SER A 20 -30.31 7.13 -19.45
C SER A 20 -28.85 7.49 -19.18
N GLY A 21 -28.62 8.74 -18.80
CA GLY A 21 -27.35 9.16 -18.22
C GLY A 21 -27.13 8.34 -16.95
N GLN A 22 -26.21 7.38 -16.99
CA GLN A 22 -25.59 6.87 -15.79
C GLN A 22 -25.09 8.09 -15.02
N THR A 23 -25.72 8.39 -13.88
CA THR A 23 -25.20 9.35 -12.92
C THR A 23 -23.78 8.91 -12.62
N SER A 24 -22.80 9.68 -13.10
CA SER A 24 -21.43 9.52 -12.64
C SER A 24 -21.50 9.65 -11.12
N VAL A 25 -21.27 8.54 -10.41
CA VAL A 25 -21.12 8.60 -8.97
C VAL A 25 -19.94 9.53 -8.75
N ASN A 26 -20.22 10.77 -8.33
CA ASN A 26 -19.19 11.73 -7.96
C ASN A 26 -18.39 11.08 -6.83
N ILE A 27 -17.24 10.51 -7.18
CA ILE A 27 -16.34 9.84 -6.25
C ILE A 27 -15.90 10.90 -5.26
N THR A 28 -16.54 10.87 -4.10
CA THR A 28 -16.27 11.82 -3.04
C THR A 28 -15.57 11.04 -1.91
N PRO A 29 -14.50 11.59 -1.32
CA PRO A 29 -13.83 11.00 -0.16
C PRO A 29 -14.82 10.52 0.93
N GLN A 30 -15.94 11.24 1.08
CA GLN A 30 -17.04 10.94 1.99
C GLN A 30 -17.73 9.60 1.72
N VAL A 31 -17.91 9.22 0.45
CA VAL A 31 -18.50 7.92 0.07
C VAL A 31 -17.56 6.80 0.48
N LEU A 32 -16.27 6.96 0.20
CA LEU A 32 -15.25 5.98 0.52
C LEU A 32 -15.09 5.83 2.04
N GLU A 33 -15.10 6.93 2.79
CA GLU A 33 -15.09 6.93 4.24
C GLU A 33 -16.29 6.19 4.82
N LYS A 34 -17.49 6.44 4.29
CA LYS A 34 -18.71 5.74 4.71
C LYS A 34 -18.60 4.23 4.50
N LEU A 35 -18.01 3.79 3.38
CA LEU A 35 -17.80 2.36 3.11
C LEU A 35 -16.79 1.74 4.07
N PHE A 36 -15.66 2.41 4.34
CA PHE A 36 -14.70 1.92 5.32
C PHE A 36 -15.30 1.84 6.73
N ARG A 37 -16.07 2.85 7.16
CA ARG A 37 -16.79 2.80 8.45
C ARG A 37 -17.77 1.62 8.53
N ARG A 38 -18.41 1.26 7.42
CA ARG A 38 -19.28 0.07 7.33
C ARG A 38 -18.51 -1.26 7.44
N LEU A 39 -17.21 -1.30 7.14
CA LEU A 39 -16.41 -2.50 7.39
C LEU A 39 -16.14 -2.74 8.88
N LEU A 40 -16.27 -1.70 9.72
CA LEU A 40 -16.04 -1.79 11.18
C LEU A 40 -17.27 -2.25 11.96
N THR A 41 -18.44 -2.29 11.32
CA THR A 41 -19.66 -2.78 11.97
C THR A 41 -19.68 -4.31 11.99
N ASN A 42 -20.48 -4.91 12.88
CA ASN A 42 -20.66 -6.36 12.98
C ASN A 42 -21.53 -6.90 11.83
N TYR A 43 -21.01 -6.81 10.61
CA TYR A 43 -21.56 -7.45 9.43
C TYR A 43 -20.94 -8.82 9.21
N GLU A 44 -21.75 -9.71 8.64
CA GLU A 44 -21.34 -11.00 8.10
C GLU A 44 -20.28 -10.83 7.00
N ASP A 45 -19.45 -11.85 6.79
CA ASP A 45 -18.36 -11.80 5.81
C ASP A 45 -18.87 -11.53 4.39
N SER A 46 -20.06 -12.01 4.03
CA SER A 46 -20.68 -11.75 2.72
C SER A 46 -21.03 -10.28 2.48
N ASP A 47 -21.39 -9.54 3.53
CA ASP A 47 -21.64 -8.09 3.48
C ASP A 47 -20.30 -7.33 3.39
N ARG A 48 -19.30 -7.75 4.18
CA ARG A 48 -17.95 -7.18 4.13
C ARG A 48 -17.32 -7.30 2.75
N LEU A 49 -17.47 -8.45 2.10
CA LEU A 49 -17.03 -8.67 0.72
C LEU A 49 -17.72 -7.72 -0.26
N ARG A 50 -19.06 -7.60 -0.21
CA ARG A 50 -19.81 -6.66 -1.08
C ARG A 50 -19.42 -5.20 -0.86
N ILE A 51 -19.16 -4.80 0.38
CA ILE A 51 -18.65 -3.47 0.70
C ILE A 51 -17.25 -3.29 0.12
N ASN A 52 -16.38 -4.28 0.28
CA ASN A 52 -15.02 -4.24 -0.28
C ASN A 52 -15.02 -4.21 -1.81
N ASP A 53 -15.97 -4.84 -2.49
CA ASP A 53 -16.12 -4.74 -3.95
C ASP A 53 -16.45 -3.31 -4.38
N SER A 54 -17.29 -2.63 -3.59
CA SER A 54 -17.61 -1.21 -3.79
C SER A 54 -16.38 -0.33 -3.56
N ILE A 55 -15.59 -0.61 -2.51
CA ILE A 55 -14.33 0.07 -2.21
C ILE A 55 -13.33 -0.13 -3.35
N ASN A 56 -13.13 -1.37 -3.80
CA ASN A 56 -12.24 -1.70 -4.93
C ASN A 56 -12.61 -0.88 -6.16
N SER A 57 -13.89 -0.85 -6.52
CA SER A 57 -14.37 -0.11 -7.70
C SER A 57 -14.10 1.39 -7.60
N LEU A 58 -14.33 1.99 -6.44
CA LEU A 58 -14.08 3.43 -6.23
C LEU A 58 -12.59 3.76 -6.20
N VAL A 59 -11.79 2.93 -5.53
CA VAL A 59 -10.34 3.10 -5.49
C VAL A 59 -9.75 2.91 -6.88
N GLU A 60 -10.22 1.94 -7.66
CA GLU A 60 -9.77 1.70 -9.03
C GLU A 60 -10.01 2.93 -9.93
N ASN A 61 -11.18 3.55 -9.83
CA ASN A 61 -11.49 4.77 -10.56
C ASN A 61 -10.61 5.94 -10.09
N TYR A 62 -10.37 6.05 -8.78
CA TYR A 62 -9.49 7.06 -8.22
C TYR A 62 -8.05 6.92 -8.72
N VAL A 63 -7.46 5.71 -8.70
CA VAL A 63 -6.07 5.51 -9.10
C VAL A 63 -5.84 5.69 -10.60
N LYS A 64 -6.89 5.51 -11.41
CA LYS A 64 -6.88 5.77 -12.87
C LYS A 64 -7.08 7.24 -13.22
N SER A 65 -7.40 8.11 -12.26
CA SER A 65 -7.62 9.53 -12.53
C SER A 65 -6.31 10.25 -12.86
N ASP A 66 -6.39 11.23 -13.77
CA ASP A 66 -5.23 12.07 -14.14
C ASP A 66 -4.74 12.94 -12.96
N THR A 67 -5.58 13.13 -11.95
CA THR A 67 -5.29 13.92 -10.75
C THR A 67 -4.77 13.08 -9.58
N VAL A 68 -4.53 11.77 -9.75
CA VAL A 68 -4.15 10.85 -8.66
C VAL A 68 -2.96 11.32 -7.83
N PHE A 69 -1.97 12.00 -8.42
CA PHE A 69 -0.82 12.56 -7.69
C PHE A 69 -1.11 13.88 -6.97
N ASN A 70 -2.12 14.62 -7.43
CA ASN A 70 -2.48 15.94 -6.89
C ASN A 70 -3.64 15.85 -5.88
N CYS A 71 -4.44 14.79 -5.96
CA CYS A 71 -5.56 14.54 -5.08
C CYS A 71 -5.15 13.52 -4.01
N SER A 72 -5.19 13.90 -2.75
CA SER A 72 -5.11 12.96 -1.61
C SER A 72 -6.34 13.17 -0.74
N PHE A 73 -6.99 12.07 -0.36
CA PHE A 73 -8.15 12.16 0.52
C PHE A 73 -7.69 12.50 1.93
N LYS A 74 -7.74 13.79 2.28
CA LYS A 74 -7.48 14.25 3.64
C LYS A 74 -8.52 13.65 4.59
N ASN A 75 -8.07 13.19 5.75
CA ASN A 75 -8.90 12.63 6.83
C ASN A 75 -9.66 11.34 6.49
N LEU A 76 -9.32 10.66 5.39
CA LEU A 76 -9.87 9.34 5.11
C LEU A 76 -9.12 8.29 5.93
N HIS A 77 -9.77 7.80 6.98
CA HIS A 77 -9.26 6.69 7.78
C HIS A 77 -9.34 5.37 6.99
N TYR A 78 -8.48 4.40 7.34
CA TYR A 78 -8.45 3.03 6.79
C TYR A 78 -8.00 2.86 5.33
N LEU A 79 -7.78 3.96 4.59
CA LEU A 79 -7.10 3.93 3.30
C LEU A 79 -5.70 4.54 3.44
N GLY A 80 -4.68 3.69 3.43
CA GLY A 80 -3.30 4.13 3.33
C GLY A 80 -3.06 4.80 1.98
N GLN A 81 -2.57 6.04 1.98
CA GLN A 81 -2.22 6.80 0.79
C GLN A 81 -0.88 7.49 1.03
N ILE A 82 0.17 7.02 0.38
CA ILE A 82 1.49 7.64 0.47
C ILE A 82 1.99 8.00 -0.92
N THR A 83 2.46 9.23 -1.06
CA THR A 83 3.14 9.71 -2.28
C THR A 83 4.60 9.92 -1.93
N SER A 84 5.51 9.39 -2.75
CA SER A 84 6.93 9.62 -2.55
C SER A 84 7.28 11.12 -2.66
N PRO A 85 8.29 11.61 -1.91
CA PRO A 85 8.72 13.01 -1.98
C PRO A 85 9.06 13.51 -3.38
N ASP A 86 9.53 12.63 -4.28
CA ASP A 86 9.79 12.97 -5.69
C ASP A 86 8.52 13.00 -6.56
N SER A 87 7.35 12.66 -6.01
CA SER A 87 6.06 12.58 -6.69
C SER A 87 6.02 11.62 -7.89
N LEU A 88 6.88 10.60 -7.89
CA LEU A 88 6.99 9.63 -8.98
C LEU A 88 6.37 8.27 -8.64
N LEU A 89 6.11 8.03 -7.36
CA LEU A 89 5.41 6.85 -6.88
C LEU A 89 4.28 7.28 -5.94
N LYS A 90 3.11 6.68 -6.12
CA LYS A 90 2.03 6.73 -5.15
C LYS A 90 1.59 5.31 -4.82
N ILE A 91 1.35 5.06 -3.55
CA ILE A 91 0.93 3.76 -3.04
C ILE A 91 -0.40 3.94 -2.31
N VAL A 92 -1.39 3.13 -2.66
CA VAL A 92 -2.70 3.09 -2.02
C VAL A 92 -2.92 1.69 -1.48
N THR A 93 -3.08 1.53 -0.17
CA THR A 93 -3.23 0.22 0.48
C THR A 93 -4.36 0.19 1.49
N TRP A 94 -5.04 -0.95 1.58
CA TRP A 94 -5.98 -1.26 2.64
C TRP A 94 -6.07 -2.78 2.85
N ASN A 95 -6.74 -3.19 3.91
CA ASN A 95 -7.05 -4.58 4.22
C ASN A 95 -8.54 -4.78 4.40
N LEU A 96 -8.99 -6.00 4.12
CA LEU A 96 -10.30 -6.51 4.49
C LEU A 96 -10.11 -7.57 5.57
N VAL A 97 -10.62 -7.30 6.76
CA VAL A 97 -10.65 -8.28 7.85
C VAL A 97 -11.99 -9.01 7.83
N LEU A 98 -11.96 -10.34 7.82
CA LEU A 98 -13.12 -11.22 7.85
C LEU A 98 -13.17 -11.98 9.19
N GLY A 99 -14.36 -12.38 9.62
CA GLY A 99 -14.58 -13.07 10.89
C GLY A 99 -14.32 -14.57 10.80
N SER A 100 -14.70 -15.21 9.69
CA SER A 100 -14.50 -16.64 9.43
C SER A 100 -13.77 -16.92 8.11
N GLY A 101 -13.87 -16.00 7.14
CA GLY A 101 -13.15 -16.07 5.87
C GLY A 101 -11.68 -15.63 5.96
N GLN A 102 -10.97 -15.77 4.85
CA GLN A 102 -9.58 -15.31 4.74
C GLN A 102 -9.51 -13.80 4.54
N SER A 103 -9.02 -13.11 5.57
CA SER A 103 -8.67 -11.69 5.49
C SER A 103 -7.63 -11.45 4.41
N SER A 104 -7.61 -10.26 3.81
CA SER A 104 -6.78 -9.96 2.63
C SER A 104 -6.25 -8.54 2.63
N TYR A 105 -5.09 -8.35 1.99
CA TYR A 105 -4.53 -7.05 1.65
C TYR A 105 -4.79 -6.69 0.19
N PHE A 106 -4.90 -5.40 -0.06
CA PHE A 106 -5.02 -4.82 -1.39
C PHE A 106 -4.07 -3.64 -1.51
N CYS A 107 -3.40 -3.54 -2.66
CA CYS A 107 -2.43 -2.48 -2.94
C CYS A 107 -2.50 -2.05 -4.40
N TYR A 108 -2.53 -0.74 -4.62
CA TYR A 108 -2.19 -0.12 -5.90
C TYR A 108 -0.85 0.58 -5.80
N LEU A 109 0.06 0.26 -6.71
CA LEU A 109 1.26 1.05 -6.96
C LEU A 109 1.03 1.85 -8.23
N ILE A 110 1.15 3.17 -8.15
CA ILE A 110 1.03 4.08 -9.28
C ILE A 110 2.39 4.71 -9.54
N ARG A 111 2.99 4.40 -10.69
CA ARG A 111 4.25 5.01 -11.14
C ARG A 111 3.93 6.11 -12.14
N LYS A 112 4.37 7.32 -11.83
CA LYS A 112 4.21 8.48 -12.72
C LYS A 112 5.03 8.25 -13.99
N GLU A 113 4.42 8.49 -15.14
CA GLU A 113 5.11 8.51 -16.43
C GLU A 113 5.38 9.96 -16.86
N GLU A 114 6.16 10.12 -17.92
CA GLU A 114 6.42 11.43 -18.53
C GLU A 114 5.12 12.13 -18.94
N THR A 115 5.13 13.46 -18.93
CA THR A 115 3.98 14.29 -19.30
C THR A 115 3.42 13.88 -20.65
N GLY A 116 2.11 13.59 -20.70
CA GLY A 116 1.41 13.13 -21.91
C GLY A 116 1.20 11.62 -21.97
N ASN A 117 1.88 10.84 -21.12
CA ASN A 117 1.65 9.40 -20.98
C ASN A 117 0.76 9.10 -19.77
N ARG A 118 -0.03 8.02 -19.87
CA ARG A 118 -0.81 7.50 -18.74
C ARG A 118 0.13 6.88 -17.70
N ASN A 119 -0.14 7.14 -16.43
CA ASN A 119 0.59 6.50 -15.32
C ASN A 119 0.50 4.97 -15.41
N ARG A 120 1.56 4.28 -14.99
CA ARG A 120 1.51 2.82 -14.81
C ARG A 120 0.85 2.51 -13.48
N ILE A 121 -0.08 1.57 -13.52
CA ILE A 121 -0.84 1.14 -12.34
C ILE A 121 -0.67 -0.36 -12.20
N TYR A 122 -0.24 -0.79 -11.03
CA TYR A 122 -0.12 -2.19 -10.67
C TYR A 122 -1.08 -2.49 -9.52
N ARG A 123 -1.85 -3.57 -9.66
CA ARG A 123 -2.76 -4.05 -8.64
C ARG A 123 -2.17 -5.30 -8.00
N LEU A 124 -2.06 -5.29 -6.68
CA LEU A 124 -1.61 -6.42 -5.87
C LEU A 124 -2.69 -6.77 -4.85
N SER A 125 -2.87 -8.06 -4.60
CA SER A 125 -3.71 -8.56 -3.52
C SER A 125 -3.17 -9.88 -3.02
N THR A 126 -3.28 -10.12 -1.73
CA THR A 126 -2.89 -11.40 -1.12
C THR A 126 -3.71 -11.64 0.13
N VAL A 127 -3.88 -12.90 0.50
CA VAL A 127 -4.55 -13.29 1.74
C VAL A 127 -3.58 -13.13 2.92
N TYR A 128 -4.13 -13.01 4.12
CA TYR A 128 -3.34 -12.99 5.34
C TYR A 128 -2.52 -14.28 5.46
N SER A 129 -1.28 -14.14 5.88
CA SER A 129 -0.37 -15.26 6.06
C SER A 129 0.31 -15.20 7.42
N GLU A 130 0.23 -16.31 8.14
CA GLU A 130 0.99 -16.51 9.36
C GLU A 130 2.47 -16.80 9.07
N ALA A 131 2.81 -17.19 7.83
CA ALA A 131 4.18 -17.46 7.44
C ALA A 131 5.08 -16.23 7.54
N GLN A 132 6.34 -16.44 7.88
CA GLN A 132 7.33 -15.36 7.95
C GLN A 132 7.58 -14.76 6.56
N VAL A 133 7.73 -13.44 6.52
CA VAL A 133 8.20 -12.74 5.33
C VAL A 133 9.70 -13.01 5.16
N LEU A 134 10.07 -13.69 4.08
CA LEU A 134 11.45 -14.09 3.82
C LEU A 134 12.34 -12.87 3.62
N THR A 135 13.59 -12.94 4.10
CA THR A 135 14.55 -11.81 4.07
C THR A 135 15.74 -12.03 3.14
N ASP A 136 15.80 -13.17 2.48
CA ASP A 136 16.89 -13.66 1.64
C ASP A 136 16.51 -13.82 0.16
N THR A 137 15.31 -13.38 -0.22
CA THR A 137 14.77 -13.47 -1.57
C THR A 137 14.08 -12.18 -2.02
N THR A 138 13.80 -12.08 -3.32
CA THR A 138 12.95 -11.03 -3.89
C THR A 138 11.50 -11.50 -4.00
N TYR A 139 10.56 -10.58 -3.82
CA TYR A 139 9.16 -10.77 -4.22
C TYR A 139 8.86 -9.96 -5.48
N ASN A 140 7.80 -10.31 -6.18
CA ASN A 140 7.25 -9.64 -7.35
C ASN A 140 5.73 -9.49 -7.19
N GLY A 141 5.04 -9.01 -8.23
CA GLY A 141 3.60 -8.77 -8.15
C GLY A 141 2.73 -10.02 -7.87
N HIS A 142 3.21 -11.22 -8.19
CA HIS A 142 2.45 -12.47 -8.04
C HIS A 142 2.61 -13.13 -6.67
N ASN A 143 3.72 -12.87 -5.98
CA ASN A 143 4.01 -13.45 -4.67
C ASN A 143 4.22 -12.38 -3.60
N TRP A 144 3.61 -11.21 -3.77
CA TRP A 144 3.65 -10.14 -2.77
C TRP A 144 3.12 -10.64 -1.42
N TYR A 145 3.90 -10.43 -0.36
CA TYR A 145 3.64 -10.94 0.98
C TYR A 145 2.48 -10.23 1.70
N GLY A 146 2.10 -9.03 1.25
CA GLY A 146 1.03 -8.24 1.86
C GLY A 146 1.52 -7.32 2.97
N ALA A 147 1.28 -6.03 2.81
CA ALA A 147 1.55 -5.02 3.84
C ALA A 147 0.74 -3.76 3.57
N LEU A 148 0.46 -3.01 4.63
CA LEU A 148 -0.05 -1.65 4.58
C LEU A 148 1.16 -0.70 4.64
N TYR A 149 1.37 0.09 3.59
CA TYR A 149 2.52 1.00 3.52
C TYR A 149 2.14 2.37 4.07
N TYR A 150 3.00 2.91 4.94
CA TYR A 150 2.75 4.18 5.63
C TYR A 150 3.86 5.22 5.44
N ASP A 151 5.00 4.85 4.85
CA ASP A 151 6.04 5.82 4.49
C ASP A 151 6.88 5.32 3.31
N VAL A 152 7.45 6.24 2.54
CA VAL A 152 8.27 5.95 1.36
C VAL A 152 9.29 7.04 1.06
N LYS A 153 10.53 6.65 0.73
CA LYS A 153 11.56 7.57 0.22
C LYS A 153 12.24 7.06 -1.05
N PRO A 154 12.47 7.93 -2.07
CA PRO A 154 13.17 7.58 -3.28
C PRO A 154 14.69 7.58 -3.08
N TYR A 155 15.39 6.67 -3.77
CA TYR A 155 16.85 6.58 -3.81
C TYR A 155 17.32 6.30 -5.23
N GLN A 156 18.48 6.84 -5.58
CA GLN A 156 19.16 6.57 -6.85
C GLN A 156 20.44 5.79 -6.57
N PHE A 157 20.64 4.70 -7.30
CA PHE A 157 21.85 3.89 -7.21
C PHE A 157 22.14 3.27 -8.58
N GLU A 158 23.37 3.41 -9.07
CA GLU A 158 23.80 2.91 -10.40
C GLU A 158 22.83 3.27 -11.54
N ASN A 159 22.42 4.55 -11.60
CA ASN A 159 21.45 5.09 -12.57
C ASN A 159 20.07 4.40 -12.57
N ARG A 160 19.72 3.71 -11.49
CA ARG A 160 18.40 3.11 -11.29
C ARG A 160 17.72 3.73 -10.07
N ARG A 161 16.42 3.96 -10.20
CA ARG A 161 15.57 4.44 -9.13
C ARG A 161 15.03 3.28 -8.29
N PHE A 162 15.08 3.46 -6.99
CA PHE A 162 14.55 2.58 -5.97
C PHE A 162 13.68 3.40 -5.01
N TRP A 163 12.78 2.75 -4.30
CA TRP A 163 12.04 3.35 -3.20
C TRP A 163 12.17 2.46 -1.98
N ILE A 164 12.55 3.05 -0.85
CA ILE A 164 12.49 2.34 0.44
C ILE A 164 11.09 2.53 0.99
N LEU A 165 10.43 1.43 1.30
CA LEU A 165 9.08 1.38 1.83
C LEU A 165 9.11 1.01 3.30
N LEU A 166 8.30 1.69 4.11
CA LEU A 166 7.96 1.26 5.46
C LEU A 166 6.53 0.73 5.46
N GLY A 167 6.38 -0.53 5.87
CA GLY A 167 5.10 -1.23 5.87
C GLY A 167 4.81 -1.92 7.20
N ILE A 168 3.54 -2.27 7.39
CA ILE A 168 3.05 -3.07 8.51
C ILE A 168 2.18 -4.22 8.02
N ASP A 169 2.35 -5.39 8.60
CA ASP A 169 1.59 -6.60 8.35
C ASP A 169 0.98 -7.13 9.66
N TYR A 170 -0.34 -7.24 9.67
CA TYR A 170 -1.23 -7.79 10.69
C TYR A 170 -1.75 -9.20 10.34
N GLY A 171 -1.08 -9.91 9.42
CA GLY A 171 -1.54 -11.17 8.85
C GLY A 171 -1.55 -12.33 9.84
N ASN A 172 -0.87 -12.18 10.98
CA ASN A 172 -0.82 -13.14 12.06
C ASN A 172 -1.56 -12.59 13.30
N PRO A 173 -2.41 -13.40 13.98
CA PRO A 173 -3.19 -12.94 15.13
C PRO A 173 -2.34 -12.59 16.38
N PHE A 174 -1.16 -13.20 16.53
CA PHE A 174 -0.29 -13.04 17.70
C PHE A 174 0.95 -12.19 17.41
N ILE A 175 1.30 -12.02 16.15
CA ILE A 175 2.50 -11.30 15.71
C ILE A 175 2.12 -10.16 14.78
N THR A 176 2.59 -8.96 15.07
CA THR A 176 2.63 -7.86 14.10
C THR A 176 4.03 -7.76 13.50
N ARG A 177 4.10 -7.47 12.20
CA ARG A 177 5.36 -7.30 11.48
C ARG A 177 5.50 -5.88 10.99
N LYS A 178 6.62 -5.22 11.28
CA LYS A 178 7.03 -4.01 10.58
C LYS A 178 8.14 -4.34 9.59
N ILE A 179 8.07 -3.76 8.39
CA ILE A 179 8.89 -4.16 7.26
C ILE A 179 9.57 -2.93 6.65
N ILE A 180 10.88 -3.04 6.42
CA ILE A 180 11.64 -2.13 5.56
C ILE A 180 11.96 -2.90 4.28
N ASP A 181 11.42 -2.46 3.13
CA ASP A 181 11.68 -3.12 1.86
C ASP A 181 12.12 -2.13 0.77
N VAL A 182 12.73 -2.65 -0.28
CA VAL A 182 13.18 -1.90 -1.45
C VAL A 182 12.26 -2.25 -2.61
N LEU A 183 11.47 -1.28 -3.08
CA LEU A 183 10.70 -1.37 -4.30
C LEU A 183 11.51 -0.87 -5.51
N SER A 184 11.44 -1.62 -6.60
CA SER A 184 11.95 -1.20 -7.91
C SER A 184 11.17 -1.84 -9.04
N PHE A 185 11.49 -1.45 -10.27
CA PHE A 185 10.90 -2.00 -11.48
C PHE A 185 12.00 -2.59 -12.39
N THR A 186 11.70 -3.70 -13.06
CA THR A 186 12.55 -4.24 -14.13
C THR A 186 12.51 -3.32 -15.35
N LYS A 187 13.39 -3.57 -16.32
CA LYS A 187 13.32 -2.90 -17.64
C LYS A 187 12.03 -3.23 -18.39
N GLN A 188 11.44 -4.40 -18.11
CA GLN A 188 10.15 -4.87 -18.63
C GLN A 188 8.97 -4.40 -17.76
N ASP A 189 9.18 -3.37 -16.93
CA ASP A 189 8.13 -2.73 -16.14
C ASP A 189 7.45 -3.65 -15.10
N SER A 190 8.16 -4.70 -14.64
CA SER A 190 7.66 -5.61 -13.60
C SER A 190 8.12 -5.18 -12.22
N ILE A 191 7.23 -5.29 -11.23
CA ILE A 191 7.54 -4.97 -9.82
C ILE A 191 8.56 -5.95 -9.24
N ILE A 192 9.52 -5.43 -8.51
CA ILE A 192 10.42 -6.18 -7.64
C ILE A 192 10.42 -5.55 -6.25
N PHE A 193 10.19 -6.37 -5.23
CA PHE A 193 10.45 -6.07 -3.83
C PHE A 193 11.70 -6.82 -3.38
N GLY A 194 12.58 -6.11 -2.68
CA GLY A 194 13.81 -6.64 -2.12
C GLY A 194 15.04 -6.25 -2.92
N LYS A 195 16.07 -5.79 -2.20
CA LYS A 195 17.43 -5.61 -2.71
C LYS A 195 18.39 -5.84 -1.56
N LYS A 196 19.49 -6.57 -1.81
CA LYS A 196 20.47 -6.98 -0.79
C LYS A 196 21.28 -5.79 -0.25
N TRP A 197 20.60 -4.90 0.48
CA TRP A 197 21.05 -3.60 0.93
C TRP A 197 21.06 -3.46 2.45
N PHE A 198 20.35 -4.32 3.19
CA PHE A 198 20.27 -4.20 4.65
C PHE A 198 21.34 -5.08 5.29
N ASP A 199 22.40 -4.44 5.80
CA ASP A 199 23.50 -5.09 6.48
C ASP A 199 23.28 -5.04 7.99
N SER A 200 22.90 -6.19 8.56
CA SER A 200 22.65 -6.31 10.00
C SER A 200 23.91 -6.63 10.82
N GLY A 201 25.11 -6.54 10.22
CA GLY A 201 26.38 -6.95 10.84
C GLY A 201 26.74 -8.41 10.53
N ASP A 202 25.80 -9.33 10.71
CA ASP A 202 26.03 -10.77 10.47
C ASP A 202 25.76 -11.17 9.01
N LYS A 203 24.74 -10.57 8.40
CA LYS A 203 24.29 -10.90 7.05
C LYS A 203 23.68 -9.69 6.36
N LYS A 204 23.77 -9.72 5.02
CA LYS A 204 23.04 -8.79 4.16
C LYS A 204 21.70 -9.40 3.74
N LYS A 205 20.62 -8.70 4.05
CA LYS A 205 19.23 -9.06 3.78
C LYS A 205 18.66 -8.23 2.62
N PHE A 206 17.62 -8.75 1.98
CA PHE A 206 16.85 -8.07 0.93
C PHE A 206 15.86 -7.04 1.47
N ARG A 207 15.40 -7.28 2.69
CA ARG A 207 14.48 -6.47 3.49
C ARG A 207 14.75 -6.76 4.96
N ASP A 208 14.33 -5.87 5.85
CA ASP A 208 14.28 -6.18 7.28
C ASP A 208 12.84 -6.31 7.76
N VAL A 209 12.62 -7.27 8.66
CA VAL A 209 11.30 -7.64 9.17
C VAL A 209 11.41 -7.74 10.69
N PHE A 210 10.65 -6.90 11.37
CA PHE A 210 10.57 -6.83 12.82
C PHE A 210 9.28 -7.49 13.27
N GLU A 211 9.38 -8.62 13.97
CA GLU A 211 8.25 -9.35 14.51
C GLU A 211 8.14 -9.09 16.02
N TYR A 212 6.96 -8.69 16.48
CA TYR A 212 6.68 -8.39 17.87
C TYR A 212 5.23 -8.75 18.23
N ALA A 213 4.93 -8.77 19.53
CA ALA A 213 3.60 -9.09 20.05
C ALA A 213 2.51 -8.25 19.36
N SER A 214 1.39 -8.85 18.96
CA SER A 214 0.31 -8.15 18.24
C SER A 214 -0.40 -7.08 19.09
N ASN A 215 -0.27 -7.14 20.41
CA ASN A 215 -0.74 -6.12 21.34
C ASN A 215 0.32 -5.05 21.66
N GLY A 216 1.55 -5.18 21.13
CA GLY A 216 2.62 -4.21 21.30
C GLY A 216 2.54 -3.06 20.30
N MET A 217 3.33 -2.02 20.53
CA MET A 217 3.50 -0.90 19.61
C MET A 217 4.99 -0.67 19.38
N MET A 218 5.45 -0.85 18.15
CA MET A 218 6.83 -0.59 17.74
C MET A 218 6.89 0.65 16.84
N SER A 219 7.81 1.56 17.08
CA SER A 219 8.16 2.66 16.18
C SER A 219 9.09 2.19 15.06
N LEU A 220 8.87 2.71 13.85
CA LEU A 220 9.76 2.56 12.69
C LEU A 220 9.47 3.74 11.77
N ARG A 221 10.47 4.57 11.50
CA ARG A 221 10.31 5.81 10.73
C ARG A 221 11.61 6.22 10.05
N PHE A 222 11.50 6.98 8.97
CA PHE A 222 12.65 7.75 8.49
C PHE A 222 12.93 8.88 9.48
N SER A 223 14.17 8.97 9.98
CA SER A 223 14.63 10.12 10.77
C SER A 223 15.30 11.18 9.88
N SER A 224 15.86 10.76 8.74
CA SER A 224 16.45 11.63 7.71
C SER A 224 16.46 10.90 6.36
N ASP A 225 17.08 11.47 5.33
CA ASP A 225 17.25 10.82 4.01
C ASP A 225 18.29 9.70 4.02
N SER A 226 19.06 9.55 5.09
CA SER A 226 20.08 8.53 5.23
C SER A 226 19.95 7.73 6.52
N SER A 227 18.83 7.85 7.25
CA SER A 227 18.61 7.11 8.49
C SER A 227 17.15 6.70 8.66
N ILE A 228 16.98 5.43 9.06
CA ILE A 228 15.73 4.83 9.50
C ILE A 228 15.94 4.45 10.96
N VAL A 229 15.05 4.90 11.85
CA VAL A 229 15.12 4.65 13.29
C VAL A 229 13.92 3.82 13.71
N PHE A 230 14.15 2.88 14.62
CA PHE A 230 13.13 1.98 15.13
C PHE A 230 13.44 1.57 16.57
N ASP A 231 12.42 1.08 17.27
CA ASP A 231 12.58 0.60 18.64
C ASP A 231 13.40 -0.70 18.66
N HIS A 232 14.27 -0.84 19.65
CA HIS A 232 14.94 -2.10 19.91
C HIS A 232 13.94 -3.09 20.52
N LEU A 233 13.86 -4.30 19.93
CA LEU A 233 12.91 -5.32 20.37
C LEU A 233 13.59 -6.37 21.24
N VAL A 234 13.03 -6.61 22.42
CA VAL A 234 13.50 -7.62 23.38
C VAL A 234 12.37 -8.57 23.77
N PRO A 235 12.66 -9.83 24.14
CA PRO A 235 11.65 -10.71 24.69
C PRO A 235 11.21 -10.24 26.09
N PHE A 236 9.95 -10.46 26.46
CA PHE A 236 9.44 -10.12 27.79
C PHE A 236 10.13 -10.86 28.93
N SER A 237 10.71 -12.04 28.66
CA SER A 237 11.60 -12.75 29.56
C SER A 237 12.64 -13.58 28.79
N PRO A 238 13.78 -13.93 29.40
CA PRO A 238 14.84 -14.70 28.72
C PRO A 238 14.38 -16.04 28.13
N ASP A 239 13.40 -16.69 28.76
CA ASP A 239 12.85 -17.98 28.32
C ASP A 239 12.00 -17.88 27.05
N LEU A 240 11.58 -16.66 26.67
CA LEU A 240 10.73 -16.39 25.50
C LEU A 240 11.51 -15.86 24.29
N LYS A 241 12.85 -15.90 24.34
CA LYS A 241 13.73 -15.35 23.27
C LYS A 241 13.49 -15.97 21.89
N ASP A 242 12.94 -17.18 21.80
CA ASP A 242 12.72 -17.86 20.52
C ASP A 242 11.28 -17.68 19.99
N ASP A 243 10.44 -16.91 20.69
CA ASP A 243 9.04 -16.68 20.33
C ASP A 243 8.71 -15.19 20.18
N ARG A 244 8.56 -14.76 18.92
CA ARG A 244 8.36 -13.35 18.55
C ARG A 244 7.02 -12.77 19.01
N GLN A 245 6.04 -13.60 19.38
CA GLN A 245 4.78 -13.11 19.92
C GLN A 245 4.93 -12.49 21.33
N TYR A 246 6.09 -12.67 21.97
CA TYR A 246 6.41 -12.11 23.29
C TYR A 246 7.53 -11.08 23.24
N TYR A 247 7.70 -10.42 22.09
CA TYR A 247 8.65 -9.33 21.93
C TYR A 247 7.96 -7.98 22.00
N GLY A 248 8.67 -6.99 22.53
CA GLY A 248 8.24 -5.59 22.54
C GLY A 248 9.41 -4.62 22.68
N PRO A 249 9.15 -3.31 22.56
CA PRO A 249 10.17 -2.29 22.67
C PRO A 249 10.69 -2.15 24.11
N ASP A 250 11.98 -1.92 24.30
CA ASP A 250 12.60 -1.61 25.61
C ASP A 250 12.87 -0.11 25.83
N PHE A 251 12.31 0.74 24.96
CA PHE A 251 12.52 2.19 24.90
C PHE A 251 13.93 2.65 24.50
N SER A 252 14.82 1.72 24.11
CA SER A 252 16.01 2.05 23.35
C SER A 252 15.74 1.97 21.85
N TYR A 253 16.64 2.54 21.05
CA TYR A 253 16.47 2.67 19.62
C TYR A 253 17.66 2.13 18.87
N ASP A 254 17.37 1.52 17.72
CA ASP A 254 18.34 1.12 16.73
C ASP A 254 18.12 1.92 15.45
N SER A 255 19.11 1.90 14.55
CA SER A 255 18.98 2.58 13.27
C SER A 255 19.73 1.90 12.15
N TYR A 256 19.13 1.93 10.97
CA TYR A 256 19.84 1.75 9.71
C TYR A 256 20.34 3.08 9.19
N PHE A 257 21.63 3.16 8.85
CA PHE A 257 22.23 4.31 8.18
C PHE A 257 22.64 3.97 6.74
N TYR A 258 22.20 4.77 5.78
CA TYR A 258 22.53 4.60 4.38
C TYR A 258 23.93 5.14 4.08
N LYS A 259 24.83 4.26 3.62
CA LYS A 259 26.19 4.59 3.20
C LYS A 259 26.63 3.65 2.08
N ASP A 260 27.14 4.23 0.99
CA ASP A 260 27.72 3.50 -0.15
C ASP A 260 26.76 2.44 -0.75
N GLY A 261 25.47 2.77 -0.86
CA GLY A 261 24.47 1.84 -1.41
C GLY A 261 23.96 0.78 -0.45
N ILE A 262 24.36 0.84 0.83
CA ILE A 262 24.02 -0.16 1.85
C ILE A 262 23.44 0.55 3.09
N TRP A 263 22.38 0.00 3.64
CA TRP A 263 21.82 0.34 4.95
C TRP A 263 22.54 -0.47 6.02
N LYS A 264 23.38 0.19 6.83
CA LYS A 264 24.15 -0.46 7.90
C LYS A 264 23.45 -0.29 9.24
N LEU A 265 23.24 -1.40 9.94
CA LEU A 265 22.64 -1.41 11.27
C LEU A 265 23.61 -0.82 12.30
N LYS A 266 23.08 0.03 13.17
CA LYS A 266 23.74 0.54 14.36
C LYS A 266 22.77 0.40 15.53
N ILE A 267 23.22 -0.35 16.54
CA ILE A 267 22.45 -0.61 17.76
C ILE A 267 22.63 0.54 18.76
N ASN A 268 21.64 0.77 19.62
CA ASN A 268 21.70 1.71 20.76
C ASN A 268 22.03 3.17 20.33
N VAL A 269 21.22 3.74 19.45
CA VAL A 269 21.36 5.14 19.01
C VAL A 269 20.55 6.09 19.90
N ASP A 270 21.07 7.30 20.12
CA ASP A 270 20.29 8.37 20.74
C ASP A 270 19.34 8.97 19.69
N ALA A 271 18.05 8.59 19.78
CA ALA A 271 17.00 9.05 18.89
C ALA A 271 16.15 10.19 19.47
N ARG A 272 16.54 10.76 20.61
CA ARG A 272 15.87 11.94 21.17
C ARG A 272 16.13 13.11 20.24
N ASN A 273 15.09 13.88 19.91
CA ASN A 273 15.26 15.10 19.12
C ASN A 273 16.29 15.98 19.82
N LYS A 274 17.39 16.29 19.13
CA LYS A 274 18.22 17.43 19.52
C LYS A 274 17.39 18.67 19.19
N GLU A 275 17.02 19.44 20.21
CA GLU A 275 16.43 20.77 20.06
C GLU A 275 17.32 21.69 19.21
#